data_AF-A0A2S4KVW0-F1
#
_entry.id   AF-A0A2S4KVW0-F1
#
_cell.length_a   1.000
_cell.length_b   1.000
_cell.length_c   1.000
_cell.angle_alpha   90.00
_cell.angle_beta   90.00
_cell.angle_gamma   90.00
#
_symmetry.space_group_name_H-M   'P 1'
#
loop_
_entity.id
_entity.type
_entity.pdbx_description
1 polymer ?
#
loop_
_entity_poly.entity_id
_entity_poly.type
_entity_poly.pdbx_seq_one_letter_code
_entity_poly.pdbx_strand_id
1 'polypeptide(L)'
;MQGVGAAAFLPAGLALLSRAYRPGPRKNFVFAVYGAFACIGFYFGIFVGAVSAEYLDWRWYFWIGAVLCLVVGVSGALTIPPRLGDVDPAARMDWWGAVTIVPGLVLVVFAFTDGGHAPDGWRTPYVCVTLALGVLFLAAAVYVQGWVSSRPLLPPELFRQRYMKRLVGALFCSYGVFGLIETVMHTPPILTAAWFTPMAVGGMFLCIGGGFILHIVSNRVLMVVSCLGFLLSSLLFALIPDPASSGKSTSFLYWAYIFPAMLGGTVGVDITFSVTNVFITTAMPRRHQAAASGLINSLLYLGIAFWLGIAELAVSAAVRARGGGEGALAPRAQYQIGFWTGVALSAVSLCLTVTVKMGQAEAAMTADEKAELGRENQT
;
A
#
# COMPACT_ATOMS: atom_id res chain seq x y z
N MET A 1 0.95 0.23 19.19
CA MET A 1 -0.49 -0.01 19.45
C MET A 1 -1.36 0.30 18.23
N GLN A 2 -1.29 1.51 17.66
CA GLN A 2 -2.13 1.94 16.52
C GLN A 2 -2.06 0.99 15.31
N GLY A 3 -0.85 0.54 14.92
CA GLY A 3 -0.70 -0.41 13.81
C GLY A 3 -1.36 -1.77 14.05
N VAL A 4 -1.27 -2.30 15.27
CA VAL A 4 -1.91 -3.60 15.63
C VAL A 4 -3.43 -3.47 15.59
N GLY A 5 -3.98 -2.37 16.10
CA GLY A 5 -5.42 -2.11 16.06
C GLY A 5 -5.95 -1.97 14.63
N ALA A 6 -5.30 -1.17 13.80
CA ALA A 6 -5.69 -0.98 12.40
C ALA A 6 -5.59 -2.30 11.60
N ALA A 7 -4.52 -3.07 11.80
CA ALA A 7 -4.33 -4.36 11.13
C ALA A 7 -5.37 -5.40 11.54
N ALA A 8 -5.87 -5.38 12.78
CA ALA A 8 -6.97 -6.25 13.21
C ALA A 8 -8.33 -5.78 12.68
N PHE A 9 -8.55 -4.46 12.66
CA PHE A 9 -9.85 -3.86 12.32
C PHE A 9 -10.20 -3.99 10.83
N LEU A 10 -9.26 -3.67 9.93
CA LEU A 10 -9.49 -3.66 8.47
C LEU A 10 -10.01 -5.00 7.91
N PRO A 11 -9.32 -6.15 8.11
CA PRO A 11 -9.79 -7.43 7.60
C PRO A 11 -11.05 -7.93 8.31
N ALA A 12 -11.20 -7.63 9.62
CA ALA A 12 -12.39 -8.00 10.38
C ALA A 12 -13.65 -7.27 9.87
N GLY A 13 -13.55 -5.98 9.59
CA GLY A 13 -14.64 -5.17 9.04
C GLY A 13 -15.08 -5.67 7.66
N LEU A 14 -14.13 -5.92 6.76
CA LEU A 14 -14.43 -6.45 5.43
C LEU A 14 -15.07 -7.85 5.49
N ALA A 15 -14.55 -8.73 6.36
CA ALA A 15 -15.11 -10.06 6.57
C ALA A 15 -16.56 -10.00 7.09
N LEU A 16 -16.84 -9.09 8.04
CA LEU A 16 -18.18 -8.88 8.59
C LEU A 16 -19.17 -8.44 7.50
N LEU A 17 -18.80 -7.45 6.69
CA LEU A 17 -19.61 -6.97 5.56
C LEU A 17 -19.84 -8.08 4.53
N SER A 18 -18.82 -8.89 4.24
CA SER A 18 -18.92 -9.98 3.28
C SER A 18 -19.90 -11.08 3.71
N ARG A 19 -20.07 -11.28 5.02
CA ARG A 19 -20.99 -12.26 5.63
C ARG A 19 -22.40 -11.71 5.82
N ALA A 20 -22.53 -10.43 6.19
CA ALA A 20 -23.83 -9.79 6.38
C ALA A 20 -24.64 -9.69 5.08
N TYR A 21 -23.98 -9.50 3.94
CA TYR A 21 -24.63 -9.33 2.65
C TYR A 21 -24.42 -10.54 1.71
N ARG A 22 -25.54 -11.12 1.26
CA ARG A 22 -25.53 -12.18 0.23
C ARG A 22 -25.04 -11.65 -1.12
N PRO A 23 -24.39 -12.48 -1.97
CA PRO A 23 -23.99 -12.07 -3.32
C PRO A 23 -25.16 -11.47 -4.12
N GLY A 24 -24.95 -10.30 -4.73
CA GLY A 24 -25.97 -9.58 -5.48
C GLY A 24 -25.72 -8.07 -5.55
N PRO A 25 -26.60 -7.30 -6.20
CA PRO A 25 -26.41 -5.86 -6.42
C PRO A 25 -26.28 -5.06 -5.12
N ARG A 26 -26.97 -5.48 -4.05
CA ARG A 26 -26.84 -4.87 -2.71
C ARG A 26 -25.43 -5.03 -2.13
N LYS A 27 -24.78 -6.18 -2.32
CA LYS A 27 -23.41 -6.41 -1.84
C LYS A 27 -22.42 -5.53 -2.60
N ASN A 28 -22.54 -5.46 -3.93
CA ASN A 28 -21.67 -4.60 -4.74
C ASN A 28 -21.81 -3.12 -4.34
N PHE A 29 -23.04 -2.65 -4.08
CA PHE A 29 -23.27 -1.29 -3.60
C PHE A 29 -22.59 -1.03 -2.24
N VAL A 30 -22.76 -1.92 -1.27
CA VAL A 30 -22.13 -1.78 0.07
C VAL A 30 -20.61 -1.79 -0.03
N PHE A 31 -20.03 -2.64 -0.88
CA PHE A 31 -18.59 -2.68 -1.11
C PHE A 31 -18.07 -1.43 -1.82
N ALA A 32 -18.85 -0.86 -2.75
CA ALA A 32 -18.52 0.41 -3.40
C ALA A 32 -18.53 1.57 -2.38
N VAL A 33 -19.54 1.60 -1.49
CA VAL A 33 -19.60 2.57 -0.39
C VAL A 33 -18.42 2.42 0.56
N TYR A 34 -18.06 1.19 0.94
CA TYR A 34 -16.88 0.91 1.77
C TYR A 34 -15.58 1.45 1.13
N GLY A 35 -15.39 1.22 -0.17
CA GLY A 35 -14.26 1.77 -0.92
C GLY A 35 -14.25 3.31 -0.95
N ALA A 36 -15.40 3.94 -1.20
CA ALA A 36 -15.51 5.40 -1.18
C ALA A 36 -15.17 6.01 0.19
N PHE A 37 -15.61 5.37 1.28
CA PHE A 37 -15.27 5.80 2.64
C PHE A 37 -13.78 5.61 2.98
N ALA A 38 -13.09 4.65 2.35
CA ALA A 38 -11.64 4.52 2.52
C ALA A 38 -10.89 5.75 1.98
N CYS A 39 -11.27 6.26 0.81
CA CYS A 39 -10.71 7.50 0.25
C CYS A 39 -11.03 8.73 1.11
N ILE A 40 -12.28 8.83 1.59
CA ILE A 40 -12.70 9.91 2.50
C ILE A 40 -11.90 9.87 3.80
N GLY A 41 -11.73 8.69 4.40
CA GLY A 41 -10.96 8.49 5.62
C GLY A 41 -9.49 8.86 5.46
N PHE A 42 -8.88 8.51 4.33
CA PHE A 42 -7.50 8.90 4.01
C PHE A 42 -7.35 10.43 3.98
N TYR A 43 -8.21 11.14 3.24
CA TYR A 43 -8.16 12.60 3.17
C TYR A 43 -8.50 13.27 4.49
N PHE A 44 -9.53 12.78 5.19
CA PHE A 44 -9.93 13.31 6.49
C PHE A 44 -8.78 13.17 7.50
N GLY A 45 -8.04 12.07 7.47
CA GLY A 45 -6.83 11.88 8.27
C GLY A 45 -5.75 12.93 7.99
N ILE A 46 -5.46 13.18 6.70
CA ILE A 46 -4.51 14.23 6.29
C ILE A 46 -4.99 15.62 6.74
N PHE A 47 -6.28 15.92 6.53
CA PHE A 47 -6.87 17.20 6.91
C PHE A 47 -6.81 17.45 8.42
N VAL A 48 -7.20 16.46 9.24
CA VAL A 48 -7.10 16.54 10.70
C VAL A 48 -5.64 16.67 11.14
N GLY A 49 -4.71 15.94 10.51
CA GLY A 49 -3.28 16.08 10.74
C GLY A 49 -2.78 17.49 10.47
N ALA A 50 -3.17 18.07 9.33
CA ALA A 50 -2.79 19.41 8.92
C ALA A 50 -3.34 20.49 9.85
N VAL A 51 -4.64 20.45 10.17
CA VAL A 51 -5.28 21.41 11.09
C VAL A 51 -4.66 21.30 12.48
N SER A 52 -4.40 20.07 12.95
CA SER A 52 -3.80 19.85 14.26
C SER A 52 -2.36 20.35 14.33
N ALA A 53 -1.61 20.31 13.23
CA ALA A 53 -0.23 20.80 13.17
C ALA A 53 -0.14 22.33 13.09
N GLU A 54 -1.15 23.00 12.54
CA GLU A 54 -1.12 24.46 12.30
C GLU A 54 -1.82 25.27 13.39
N TYR A 55 -2.94 24.78 13.93
CA TYR A 55 -3.79 25.54 14.86
C TYR A 55 -3.85 24.95 16.28
N LEU A 56 -3.36 23.73 16.49
CA LEU A 56 -3.45 23.03 17.77
C LEU A 56 -2.08 22.47 18.20
N ASP A 57 -2.01 21.98 19.42
CA ASP A 57 -0.88 21.14 19.83
C ASP A 57 -0.93 19.79 19.11
N TRP A 58 0.25 19.25 18.76
CA TRP A 58 0.42 17.93 18.15
C TRP A 58 -0.32 16.80 18.88
N ARG A 59 -0.57 16.95 20.19
CA ARG A 59 -1.29 15.99 21.03
C ARG A 59 -2.76 15.85 20.62
N TRP A 60 -3.38 16.91 20.10
CA TRP A 60 -4.79 16.89 19.70
C TRP A 60 -5.06 15.95 18.54
N TYR A 61 -4.07 15.74 17.66
CA TYR A 61 -4.16 14.72 16.62
C TYR A 61 -4.48 13.33 17.20
N PHE A 62 -3.79 12.97 18.29
CA PHE A 62 -4.01 11.69 18.99
C PHE A 62 -5.35 11.64 19.73
N TRP A 63 -5.79 12.76 20.33
CA TRP A 63 -7.08 12.86 20.99
C TRP A 63 -8.25 12.71 20.02
N ILE A 64 -8.21 13.40 18.86
CA ILE A 64 -9.24 13.30 17.82
C ILE A 64 -9.32 11.87 17.31
N GLY A 65 -8.17 11.25 17.01
CA GLY A 65 -8.11 9.84 16.63
C GLY A 65 -8.73 8.91 17.68
N ALA A 66 -8.42 9.13 18.96
CA ALA A 66 -8.98 8.34 20.06
C ALA A 66 -10.51 8.47 20.18
N VAL A 67 -11.04 9.69 20.06
CA VAL A 67 -12.49 9.96 20.09
C VAL A 67 -13.18 9.27 18.91
N LEU A 68 -12.64 9.36 17.71
CA LEU A 68 -13.19 8.69 16.52
C LEU A 68 -13.18 7.16 16.69
N CYS A 69 -12.07 6.58 17.17
CA CYS A 69 -12.00 5.15 17.48
C CYS A 69 -13.03 4.73 18.53
N LEU A 70 -13.29 5.57 19.54
CA LEU A 70 -14.31 5.31 20.55
C LEU A 70 -15.72 5.34 19.97
N VAL A 71 -16.05 6.34 19.13
CA VAL A 71 -17.35 6.41 18.44
C VAL A 71 -17.57 5.20 17.53
N VAL A 72 -16.56 4.81 16.76
CA VAL A 72 -16.60 3.60 15.92
C VAL A 72 -16.76 2.34 16.77
N GLY A 73 -16.04 2.23 17.89
CA GLY A 73 -16.16 1.10 18.81
C GLY A 73 -17.54 0.97 19.44
N VAL A 74 -18.11 2.09 19.92
CA VAL A 74 -19.46 2.13 20.52
C VAL A 74 -20.53 1.83 19.46
N SER A 75 -20.47 2.45 18.29
CA SER A 75 -21.42 2.18 17.21
C SER A 75 -21.35 0.73 16.72
N GLY A 76 -20.15 0.16 16.61
CA GLY A 76 -19.94 -1.25 16.31
C GLY A 76 -20.57 -2.16 17.37
N ALA A 77 -20.34 -1.87 18.65
CA ALA A 77 -20.92 -2.65 19.75
C ALA A 77 -22.46 -2.62 19.77
N LEU A 78 -23.07 -1.50 19.37
CA LEU A 78 -24.54 -1.35 19.33
C LEU A 78 -25.18 -1.95 18.07
N THR A 79 -24.47 -1.97 16.94
CA THR A 79 -25.07 -2.29 15.63
C THR A 79 -24.71 -3.69 15.13
N ILE A 80 -23.56 -4.24 15.53
CA ILE A 80 -23.08 -5.53 15.04
C ILE A 80 -23.80 -6.68 15.78
N PRO A 81 -24.53 -7.56 15.07
CA PRO A 81 -25.13 -8.74 15.68
C PRO A 81 -24.07 -9.65 16.34
N PRO A 82 -24.30 -10.18 17.55
CA PRO A 82 -23.34 -11.03 18.25
C PRO A 82 -22.96 -12.33 17.51
N ARG A 83 -23.76 -12.77 16.52
CA ARG A 83 -23.52 -13.99 15.75
C ARG A 83 -23.85 -13.75 14.28
N LEU A 84 -22.81 -13.81 13.44
CA LEU A 84 -22.89 -13.62 11.98
C LEU A 84 -22.48 -14.88 11.19
N GLY A 85 -22.90 -16.06 11.69
CA GLY A 85 -22.72 -17.35 11.01
C GLY A 85 -21.46 -18.15 11.40
N ASP A 86 -21.39 -19.38 10.89
CA ASP A 86 -20.55 -20.50 11.36
C ASP A 86 -19.06 -20.15 11.52
N VAL A 87 -18.58 -20.31 12.75
CA VAL A 87 -17.15 -20.32 13.07
C VAL A 87 -16.65 -21.69 12.65
N ASP A 88 -15.76 -21.77 11.66
CA ASP A 88 -15.10 -23.03 11.31
C ASP A 88 -14.25 -23.47 12.52
N PRO A 89 -14.65 -24.52 13.27
CA PRO A 89 -13.94 -24.95 14.47
C PRO A 89 -12.54 -25.50 14.14
N ALA A 90 -12.30 -25.83 12.87
CA ALA A 90 -11.03 -26.34 12.38
C ALA A 90 -10.04 -25.21 12.02
N ALA A 91 -10.45 -23.94 12.01
CA ALA A 91 -9.55 -22.83 11.71
C ALA A 91 -8.51 -22.63 12.84
N ARG A 92 -7.25 -22.98 12.57
CA ARG A 92 -6.13 -22.77 13.49
C ARG A 92 -5.22 -21.67 12.96
N MET A 93 -4.84 -20.75 13.85
CA MET A 93 -3.86 -19.69 13.56
C MET A 93 -2.44 -20.28 13.50
N ASP A 94 -1.67 -19.87 12.50
CA ASP A 94 -0.25 -20.22 12.39
C ASP A 94 0.61 -19.24 13.20
N TRP A 95 0.72 -19.55 14.48
CA TRP A 95 1.51 -18.78 15.45
C TRP A 95 3.00 -18.80 15.13
N TRP A 96 3.55 -19.92 14.63
CA TRP A 96 4.96 -20.04 14.28
C TRP A 96 5.32 -19.14 13.09
N GLY A 97 4.44 -19.08 12.09
CA GLY A 97 4.53 -18.12 11.00
C GLY A 97 4.49 -16.68 11.47
N ALA A 98 3.54 -16.33 12.34
CA ALA A 98 3.39 -14.97 12.84
C ALA A 98 4.61 -14.51 13.64
N VAL A 99 5.14 -15.37 14.52
CA VAL A 99 6.30 -15.07 15.37
C VAL A 99 7.59 -14.97 14.58
N THR A 100 7.69 -15.55 13.38
CA THR A 100 8.89 -15.45 12.55
C THR A 100 8.80 -14.28 11.56
N ILE A 101 7.67 -14.12 10.88
CA ILE A 101 7.46 -13.10 9.83
C ILE A 101 7.41 -11.69 10.40
N VAL A 102 6.62 -11.46 11.45
CA VAL A 102 6.37 -10.10 11.98
C VAL A 102 7.66 -9.44 12.49
N PRO A 103 8.44 -10.05 13.42
CA PRO A 103 9.68 -9.43 13.86
C PRO A 103 10.74 -9.37 12.75
N GLY A 104 10.78 -10.34 11.84
CA GLY A 104 11.69 -10.29 10.69
C GLY A 104 11.48 -9.06 9.81
N LEU A 105 10.23 -8.79 9.43
CA LEU A 105 9.87 -7.62 8.64
C LEU A 105 10.11 -6.31 9.42
N VAL A 106 9.72 -6.26 10.68
CA VAL A 106 9.92 -5.07 11.53
C VAL A 106 11.40 -4.72 11.68
N LEU A 107 12.26 -5.71 11.92
CA LEU A 107 13.71 -5.51 12.08
C LEU A 107 14.36 -5.05 10.79
N VAL A 108 13.96 -5.60 9.64
CA VAL A 108 14.49 -5.18 8.33
C VAL A 108 14.08 -3.75 8.02
N VAL A 109 12.80 -3.41 8.15
CA VAL A 109 12.31 -2.04 7.92
C VAL A 109 13.00 -1.06 8.87
N PHE A 110 13.09 -1.41 10.15
CA PHE A 110 13.78 -0.60 11.15
C PHE A 110 15.24 -0.32 10.77
N ALA A 111 15.99 -1.34 10.32
CA ALA A 111 17.38 -1.16 9.92
C ALA A 111 17.54 -0.19 8.74
N PHE A 112 16.62 -0.21 7.77
CA PHE A 112 16.67 0.71 6.62
C PHE A 112 16.24 2.14 6.98
N THR A 113 15.23 2.31 7.82
CA THR A 113 14.75 3.63 8.26
C THR A 113 15.75 4.30 9.22
N ASP A 114 16.23 3.56 10.22
CA ASP A 114 17.10 4.12 11.26
C ASP A 114 18.58 4.16 10.85
N GLY A 115 18.97 3.36 9.86
CA GLY A 115 20.35 3.32 9.35
C GLY A 115 20.85 4.66 8.78
N GLY A 116 19.95 5.55 8.35
CA GLY A 116 20.28 6.92 7.91
C GLY A 116 20.43 7.92 9.05
N HIS A 117 19.73 7.70 10.17
CA HIS A 117 19.66 8.60 11.33
C HIS A 117 20.62 8.22 12.46
N ALA A 118 21.19 7.01 12.41
CA ALA A 118 22.12 6.52 13.42
C ALA A 118 23.39 7.39 13.53
N PRO A 119 24.00 7.49 14.73
CA PRO A 119 25.16 8.37 14.99
C PRO A 119 26.31 8.19 14.00
N ASP A 120 26.64 6.93 13.67
CA ASP A 120 27.66 6.57 12.66
C ASP A 120 27.02 6.03 11.36
N GLY A 121 25.69 6.10 11.25
CA GLY A 121 24.88 5.54 10.16
C GLY A 121 25.02 4.03 10.10
N TRP A 122 25.34 3.48 8.93
CA TRP A 122 25.48 2.04 8.72
C TRP A 122 26.68 1.39 9.42
N ARG A 123 27.64 2.19 9.91
CA ARG A 123 28.74 1.67 10.75
C ARG A 123 28.29 1.42 12.18
N THR A 124 27.08 1.87 12.55
CA THR A 124 26.56 1.68 13.89
C THR A 124 26.22 0.20 14.11
N PRO A 125 26.76 -0.46 15.16
CA PRO A 125 26.63 -1.91 15.33
C PRO A 125 25.19 -2.41 15.39
N TYR A 126 24.28 -1.64 16.02
CA TYR A 126 22.90 -2.08 16.18
C TYR A 126 22.16 -2.20 14.84
N VAL A 127 22.43 -1.34 13.85
CA VAL A 127 21.78 -1.37 12.53
C VAL A 127 22.12 -2.68 11.81
N CYS A 128 23.41 -3.04 11.78
CA CYS A 128 23.89 -4.29 11.20
C CYS A 128 23.34 -5.52 11.92
N VAL A 129 23.31 -5.49 13.26
CA VAL A 129 22.75 -6.59 14.06
C VAL A 129 21.26 -6.75 13.83
N THR A 130 20.48 -5.65 13.80
CA THR A 130 19.04 -5.70 13.52
C THR A 130 18.75 -6.20 12.11
N LEU A 131 19.56 -5.82 11.11
CA LEU A 131 19.42 -6.31 9.75
C LEU A 131 19.74 -7.80 9.65
N ALA A 132 20.85 -8.25 10.24
CA ALA A 132 21.24 -9.65 10.25
C ALA A 132 20.20 -10.54 10.96
N LEU A 133 19.71 -10.09 12.12
CA LEU A 133 18.62 -10.76 12.83
C LEU A 133 17.34 -10.77 12.00
N GLY A 134 16.95 -9.65 11.39
CA GLY A 134 15.78 -9.55 10.53
C GLY A 134 15.83 -10.54 9.36
N VAL A 135 16.97 -10.61 8.65
CA VAL A 135 17.20 -11.58 7.58
C VAL A 135 17.14 -13.02 8.09
N LEU A 136 17.72 -13.29 9.26
CA LEU A 136 17.69 -14.64 9.86
C LEU A 136 16.26 -15.05 10.26
N PHE A 137 15.47 -14.13 10.81
CA PHE A 137 14.05 -14.35 11.12
C PHE A 137 13.21 -14.57 9.85
N LEU A 138 13.49 -13.84 8.76
CA LEU A 138 12.83 -14.05 7.47
C LEU A 138 13.24 -15.38 6.83
N ALA A 139 14.51 -15.79 6.93
CA ALA A 139 14.97 -17.09 6.47
C ALA A 139 14.30 -18.23 7.26
N ALA A 140 14.22 -18.07 8.59
CA ALA A 140 13.47 -18.97 9.45
C ALA A 140 11.98 -18.98 9.09
N ALA A 141 11.38 -17.84 8.75
CA ALA A 141 9.99 -17.76 8.29
C ALA A 141 9.77 -18.56 7.00
N VAL A 142 10.67 -18.45 6.02
CA VAL A 142 10.60 -19.25 4.78
C VAL A 142 10.69 -20.74 5.09
N TYR A 143 11.58 -21.14 6.01
CA TYR A 143 11.70 -22.53 6.45
C TYR A 143 10.43 -23.02 7.17
N VAL A 144 9.91 -22.23 8.10
CA VAL A 144 8.71 -22.57 8.88
C VAL A 144 7.47 -22.65 8.00
N GLN A 145 7.27 -21.68 7.10
CA GLN A 145 6.15 -21.66 6.16
C GLN A 145 6.23 -22.77 5.11
N GLY A 146 7.44 -23.13 4.68
CA GLY A 146 7.64 -24.13 3.63
C GLY A 146 7.57 -25.58 4.11
N TRP A 147 8.09 -25.87 5.32
CA TRP A 147 8.32 -27.26 5.76
C TRP A 147 7.74 -27.62 7.12
N VAL A 148 7.45 -26.66 8.01
CA VAL A 148 7.06 -26.95 9.40
C VAL A 148 5.56 -26.70 9.65
N SER A 149 5.00 -25.67 9.06
CA SER A 149 3.61 -25.28 9.33
C SER A 149 2.61 -26.19 8.60
N SER A 150 1.71 -26.81 9.34
CA SER A 150 0.63 -27.62 8.76
C SER A 150 -0.46 -26.77 8.07
N ARG A 151 -0.51 -25.47 8.35
CA ARG A 151 -1.41 -24.48 7.71
C ARG A 151 -0.69 -23.13 7.58
N PRO A 152 0.23 -23.00 6.61
CA PRO A 152 1.02 -21.77 6.42
C PRO A 152 0.13 -20.54 6.18
N LEU A 153 0.50 -19.41 6.80
CA LEU A 153 -0.07 -18.08 6.52
C LEU A 153 0.03 -17.72 5.04
N LEU A 154 1.17 -18.04 4.42
CA LEU A 154 1.43 -17.84 3.00
C LEU A 154 1.62 -19.21 2.34
N PRO A 155 0.52 -19.85 1.89
CA PRO A 155 0.60 -21.16 1.27
C PRO A 155 1.54 -21.13 0.07
N PRO A 156 2.53 -22.03 -0.02
CA PRO A 156 3.49 -22.05 -1.13
C PRO A 156 2.81 -22.24 -2.48
N GLU A 157 1.60 -22.80 -2.51
CA GLU A 157 0.72 -22.91 -3.67
C GLU A 157 0.39 -21.54 -4.28
N LEU A 158 0.34 -20.48 -3.46
CA LEU A 158 0.12 -19.10 -3.92
C LEU A 158 1.25 -18.67 -4.87
N PHE A 159 2.50 -18.94 -4.51
CA PHE A 159 3.67 -18.58 -5.32
C PHE A 159 3.95 -19.54 -6.47
N ARG A 160 3.32 -20.73 -6.45
CA ARG A 160 3.38 -21.71 -7.53
C ARG A 160 2.54 -21.28 -8.75
N GLN A 161 1.59 -20.38 -8.56
CA GLN A 161 0.76 -19.85 -9.64
C GLN A 161 1.55 -18.97 -10.60
N ARG A 162 1.29 -19.17 -11.90
CA ARG A 162 2.01 -18.50 -12.98
C ARG A 162 1.81 -16.99 -12.83
N TYR A 163 2.91 -16.24 -12.83
CA TYR A 163 2.98 -14.77 -12.66
C TYR A 163 2.80 -14.20 -11.25
N MET A 164 2.43 -14.97 -10.22
CA MET A 164 2.23 -14.43 -8.87
C MET A 164 3.49 -13.80 -8.27
N LYS A 165 4.66 -14.46 -8.39
CA LYS A 165 5.94 -13.91 -7.92
C LYS A 165 6.30 -12.57 -8.57
N ARG A 166 5.96 -12.41 -9.85
CA ARG A 166 6.25 -11.19 -10.63
C ARG A 166 5.28 -10.07 -10.26
N LEU A 167 4.00 -10.41 -10.09
CA LEU A 167 2.98 -9.49 -9.59
C LEU A 167 3.36 -8.94 -8.21
N VAL A 168 3.75 -9.82 -7.28
CA VAL A 168 4.23 -9.43 -5.94
C VAL A 168 5.41 -8.45 -6.03
N GLY A 169 6.41 -8.73 -6.87
CA GLY A 169 7.53 -7.83 -7.08
C GLY A 169 7.12 -6.48 -7.68
N ALA A 170 6.24 -6.48 -8.69
CA ALA A 170 5.74 -5.26 -9.31
C ALA A 170 4.95 -4.39 -8.30
N LEU A 171 4.09 -5.01 -7.50
CA LEU A 171 3.32 -4.31 -6.45
C LEU A 171 4.22 -3.73 -5.37
N PHE A 172 5.20 -4.51 -4.92
CA PHE A 172 6.17 -4.05 -3.92
C PHE A 172 6.90 -2.79 -4.39
N CYS A 173 7.29 -2.74 -5.66
CA CYS A 173 7.88 -1.55 -6.26
C CYS A 173 6.86 -0.42 -6.44
N SER A 174 5.66 -0.72 -6.96
CA SER A 174 4.65 0.30 -7.26
C SER A 174 4.15 1.03 -6.01
N TYR A 175 3.96 0.31 -4.91
CA TYR A 175 3.51 0.91 -3.64
C TYR A 175 4.61 1.67 -2.92
N GLY A 176 5.88 1.34 -3.16
CA GLY A 176 7.00 2.12 -2.65
C GLY A 176 7.02 3.57 -3.13
N VAL A 177 6.55 3.82 -4.37
CA VAL A 177 6.46 5.15 -4.97
C VAL A 177 5.51 6.06 -4.18
N PHE A 178 4.43 5.50 -3.64
CA PHE A 178 3.42 6.26 -2.89
C PHE A 178 3.98 6.82 -1.58
N GLY A 179 4.79 6.04 -0.86
CA GLY A 179 5.44 6.49 0.38
C GLY A 179 6.35 7.71 0.20
N LEU A 180 6.99 7.82 -0.98
CA LEU A 180 7.89 8.93 -1.30
C LEU A 180 7.16 10.25 -1.54
N ILE A 181 5.88 10.19 -1.95
CA ILE A 181 5.05 11.38 -2.21
C ILE A 181 4.64 12.04 -0.87
N GLU A 182 4.47 11.25 0.19
CA GLU A 182 4.02 11.74 1.51
C GLU A 182 5.08 12.60 2.21
N THR A 183 6.37 12.33 1.97
CA THR A 183 7.46 12.90 2.79
C THR A 183 7.96 14.30 2.43
N VAL A 184 7.43 14.98 1.40
CA VAL A 184 8.30 15.91 0.63
C VAL A 184 7.80 17.35 0.43
N MET A 185 6.88 17.85 1.24
CA MET A 185 6.58 19.28 1.18
C MET A 185 6.68 19.87 2.59
N HIS A 186 7.82 20.46 2.95
CA HIS A 186 7.96 21.46 4.04
C HIS A 186 7.16 22.75 3.73
N THR A 187 6.02 22.58 3.11
CA THR A 187 5.00 23.59 2.88
C THR A 187 4.09 23.54 4.11
N PRO A 188 3.47 24.66 4.52
CA PRO A 188 2.52 24.66 5.63
C PRO A 188 1.54 23.49 5.53
N PRO A 189 1.30 22.74 6.63
CA PRO A 189 0.51 21.51 6.61
C PRO A 189 -0.86 21.67 5.94
N ILE A 190 -1.52 22.83 6.10
CA ILE A 190 -2.80 23.12 5.45
C ILE A 190 -2.71 23.14 3.92
N LEU A 191 -1.60 23.63 3.37
CA LEU A 191 -1.38 23.72 1.93
C LEU A 191 -1.05 22.35 1.35
N THR A 192 -0.31 21.52 2.10
CA THR A 192 -0.10 20.11 1.77
C THR A 192 -1.43 19.35 1.74
N ALA A 193 -2.29 19.52 2.76
CA ALA A 193 -3.63 18.94 2.75
C ALA A 193 -4.46 19.40 1.54
N ALA A 194 -4.42 20.70 1.23
CA ALA A 194 -5.09 21.24 0.05
C ALA A 194 -4.57 20.58 -1.25
N TRP A 195 -3.27 20.30 -1.33
CA TRP A 195 -2.66 19.63 -2.48
C TRP A 195 -3.00 18.14 -2.61
N PHE A 196 -3.36 17.46 -1.51
CA PHE A 196 -3.86 16.09 -1.53
C PHE A 196 -5.36 15.98 -1.85
N THR A 197 -6.11 17.09 -1.85
CA THR A 197 -7.55 17.10 -2.19
C THR A 197 -7.88 16.46 -3.55
N PRO A 198 -7.15 16.74 -4.65
CA PRO A 198 -7.41 16.12 -5.94
C PRO A 198 -7.26 14.59 -5.91
N MET A 199 -6.37 14.07 -5.05
CA MET A 199 -6.18 12.63 -4.89
C MET A 199 -7.39 11.98 -4.22
N ALA A 200 -7.93 12.62 -3.17
CA ALA A 200 -9.13 12.15 -2.51
C ALA A 200 -10.36 12.14 -3.43
N VAL A 201 -10.56 13.25 -4.16
CA VAL A 201 -11.68 13.42 -5.09
C VAL A 201 -11.54 12.46 -6.26
N GLY A 202 -10.34 12.36 -6.85
CA GLY A 202 -10.04 11.41 -7.92
C GLY A 202 -10.29 9.96 -7.49
N GLY A 203 -9.87 9.60 -6.27
CA GLY A 203 -10.06 8.26 -5.73
C GLY A 203 -11.53 7.93 -5.51
N MET A 204 -12.33 8.88 -5.03
CA MET A 204 -13.77 8.72 -4.91
C MET A 204 -14.43 8.47 -6.28
N PHE A 205 -14.08 9.25 -7.31
CA PHE A 205 -14.57 9.05 -8.67
C PHE A 205 -14.13 7.71 -9.26
N LEU A 206 -12.88 7.29 -9.02
CA LEU A 206 -12.37 6.00 -9.48
C LEU A 206 -12.94 4.81 -8.71
N CYS A 207 -13.23 4.92 -7.41
CA CYS A 207 -13.90 3.86 -6.66
C CYS A 207 -15.36 3.68 -7.13
N ILE A 208 -16.07 4.78 -7.39
CA ILE A 208 -17.46 4.74 -7.87
C ILE A 208 -17.53 4.30 -9.34
N GLY A 209 -16.67 4.85 -10.20
CA GLY A 209 -16.64 4.60 -11.64
C GLY A 209 -15.82 3.38 -12.06
N GLY A 210 -14.87 2.93 -11.24
CA GLY A 210 -13.94 1.85 -11.54
C GLY A 210 -14.63 0.51 -11.76
N GLY A 211 -15.78 0.30 -11.09
CA GLY A 211 -16.63 -0.87 -11.34
C GLY A 211 -17.11 -0.98 -12.79
N PHE A 212 -17.28 0.14 -13.50
CA PHE A 212 -17.65 0.12 -14.93
C PHE A 212 -16.44 -0.09 -15.83
N ILE A 213 -15.29 0.49 -15.48
CA ILE A 213 -14.07 0.48 -16.30
C ILE A 213 -13.40 -0.90 -16.30
N LEU A 214 -13.41 -1.59 -15.15
CA LEU A 214 -12.75 -2.89 -14.96
C LEU A 214 -13.34 -4.00 -15.85
N HIS A 215 -14.60 -3.90 -16.26
CA HIS A 215 -15.25 -4.90 -17.13
C HIS A 215 -15.04 -4.64 -18.62
N ILE A 216 -14.66 -3.41 -19.00
CA ILE A 216 -14.55 -3.00 -20.42
C ILE A 216 -13.11 -3.15 -20.92
N VAL A 217 -12.13 -2.96 -20.04
CA VAL A 217 -10.72 -2.84 -20.42
C VAL A 217 -9.90 -3.99 -19.82
N SER A 218 -8.98 -4.56 -20.62
CA SER A 218 -8.12 -5.66 -20.19
C SER A 218 -7.24 -5.30 -18.98
N ASN A 219 -7.16 -6.20 -17.99
CA ASN A 219 -6.33 -6.06 -16.78
C ASN A 219 -4.88 -5.65 -17.08
N ARG A 220 -4.31 -6.12 -18.20
CA ARG A 220 -2.96 -5.75 -18.62
C ARG A 220 -2.84 -4.27 -18.98
N VAL A 221 -3.83 -3.73 -19.70
CA VAL A 221 -3.85 -2.32 -20.10
C VAL A 221 -4.02 -1.45 -18.87
N LEU A 222 -4.91 -1.83 -17.94
CA LEU A 222 -5.10 -1.10 -16.69
C LEU A 222 -3.82 -1.04 -15.85
N MET A 223 -3.12 -2.17 -15.69
CA MET A 223 -1.87 -2.19 -14.92
C MET A 223 -0.76 -1.33 -15.58
N VAL A 224 -0.71 -1.29 -16.91
CA VAL A 224 0.21 -0.38 -17.63
C VAL A 224 -0.18 1.08 -17.41
N VAL A 225 -1.47 1.41 -17.49
CA VAL A 225 -1.99 2.76 -17.19
C VAL A 225 -1.65 3.16 -15.76
N SER A 226 -1.77 2.25 -14.79
CA SER A 226 -1.37 2.51 -13.40
C SER A 226 0.12 2.82 -13.27
N CYS A 227 0.98 2.01 -13.88
CA CYS A 227 2.42 2.22 -13.85
C CYS A 227 2.81 3.54 -14.52
N LEU A 228 2.15 3.90 -15.62
CA LEU A 228 2.32 5.20 -16.28
C LEU A 228 1.83 6.36 -15.40
N GLY A 229 0.74 6.16 -14.65
CA GLY A 229 0.25 7.14 -13.67
C GLY A 229 1.26 7.39 -12.54
N PHE A 230 1.84 6.33 -11.97
CA PHE A 230 2.91 6.43 -10.99
C PHE A 230 4.19 7.06 -11.54
N LEU A 231 4.57 6.69 -12.77
CA LEU A 231 5.73 7.27 -13.46
C LEU A 231 5.52 8.76 -13.71
N LEU A 232 4.34 9.15 -14.21
CA LEU A 232 3.97 10.55 -14.44
C LEU A 232 3.98 11.33 -13.12
N SER A 233 3.42 10.77 -12.06
CA SER A 233 3.42 11.37 -10.72
C SER A 233 4.85 11.61 -10.23
N SER A 234 5.68 10.58 -10.24
CA SER A 234 7.08 10.65 -9.79
C SER A 234 7.91 11.61 -10.64
N LEU A 235 7.71 11.60 -11.96
CA LEU A 235 8.45 12.43 -12.90
C LEU A 235 8.06 13.90 -12.75
N LEU A 236 6.77 14.20 -12.62
CA LEU A 236 6.30 15.57 -12.37
C LEU A 236 6.85 16.10 -11.05
N PHE A 237 6.87 15.30 -9.98
CA PHE A 237 7.49 15.70 -8.71
C PHE A 237 9.02 15.89 -8.82
N ALA A 238 9.71 15.05 -9.59
CA ALA A 238 11.14 15.21 -9.84
C ALA A 238 11.47 16.48 -10.65
N LEU A 239 10.59 16.88 -11.58
CA LEU A 239 10.79 18.01 -12.50
C LEU A 239 10.25 19.36 -11.99
N ILE A 240 9.64 19.44 -10.80
CA ILE A 240 9.11 20.71 -10.26
C ILE A 240 10.22 21.79 -10.30
N PRO A 241 10.08 22.87 -11.09
CA PRO A 241 11.09 23.93 -11.17
C PRO A 241 11.11 24.80 -9.91
N ASP A 242 12.21 25.53 -9.68
CA ASP A 242 12.33 26.39 -8.51
C ASP A 242 11.44 27.64 -8.60
N PRO A 243 10.56 27.89 -7.61
CA PRO A 243 9.81 29.14 -7.54
C PRO A 243 10.73 30.36 -7.54
N ALA A 244 11.90 30.27 -6.88
CA ALA A 244 12.87 31.36 -6.75
C ALA A 244 13.70 31.56 -8.03
N SER A 245 14.01 30.50 -8.78
CA SER A 245 14.81 30.60 -10.02
C SER A 245 13.97 30.89 -11.26
N SER A 246 12.69 30.54 -11.26
CA SER A 246 11.83 30.65 -12.45
C SER A 246 10.91 31.87 -12.44
N GLY A 247 10.76 32.57 -11.32
CA GLY A 247 9.82 33.69 -11.19
C GLY A 247 8.36 33.30 -11.43
N LYS A 248 8.04 32.00 -11.37
CA LYS A 248 6.71 31.45 -11.65
C LYS A 248 5.88 31.47 -10.38
N SER A 249 4.65 31.98 -10.47
CA SER A 249 3.71 32.03 -9.35
C SER A 249 3.43 30.62 -8.79
N THR A 250 3.29 30.50 -7.46
CA THR A 250 2.98 29.26 -6.74
C THR A 250 1.74 28.56 -7.29
N SER A 251 0.76 29.32 -7.78
CA SER A 251 -0.44 28.78 -8.44
C SER A 251 -0.14 28.04 -9.75
N PHE A 252 0.82 28.53 -10.55
CA PHE A 252 1.22 27.86 -11.78
C PHE A 252 1.91 26.51 -11.51
N LEU A 253 2.79 26.46 -10.50
CA LEU A 253 3.44 25.22 -10.07
C LEU A 253 2.42 24.17 -9.61
N TYR A 254 1.40 24.60 -8.87
CA TYR A 254 0.33 23.72 -8.43
C TYR A 254 -0.44 23.10 -9.61
N TRP A 255 -0.96 23.92 -10.52
CA TRP A 255 -1.78 23.44 -11.63
C TRP A 255 -0.99 22.65 -12.69
N ALA A 256 0.27 23.00 -12.92
CA ALA A 256 1.09 22.35 -13.96
C ALA A 256 1.77 21.06 -13.48
N TYR A 257 2.15 20.97 -12.20
CA TYR A 257 2.94 19.84 -11.69
C TYR A 257 2.22 19.05 -10.61
N ILE A 258 1.74 19.70 -9.56
CA ILE A 258 1.20 19.01 -8.37
C ILE A 258 -0.15 18.37 -8.68
N PHE A 259 -1.06 19.10 -9.32
CA PHE A 259 -2.41 18.62 -9.63
C PHE A 259 -2.39 17.40 -10.58
N PRO A 260 -1.67 17.42 -11.72
CA PRO A 260 -1.60 16.24 -12.59
C PRO A 260 -0.81 15.09 -11.96
N ALA A 261 0.18 15.37 -11.12
CA ALA A 261 0.92 14.33 -10.40
C ALA A 261 0.04 13.60 -9.37
N MET A 262 -0.82 14.33 -8.65
CA MET A 262 -1.77 13.76 -7.70
C MET A 262 -2.81 12.88 -8.41
N LEU A 263 -3.35 13.35 -9.54
CA LEU A 263 -4.25 12.53 -10.37
C LEU A 263 -3.56 11.26 -10.88
N GLY A 264 -2.34 11.38 -11.40
CA GLY A 264 -1.55 10.24 -11.86
C GLY A 264 -1.26 9.23 -10.75
N GLY A 265 -0.92 9.70 -9.56
CA GLY A 265 -0.70 8.84 -8.38
C GLY A 265 -1.97 8.12 -7.93
N THR A 266 -3.11 8.81 -7.96
CA THR A 266 -4.43 8.24 -7.63
C THR A 266 -4.81 7.12 -8.60
N VAL A 267 -4.72 7.39 -9.90
CA VAL A 267 -4.95 6.40 -10.97
C VAL A 267 -3.98 5.22 -10.80
N GLY A 268 -2.73 5.50 -10.43
CA GLY A 268 -1.73 4.49 -10.11
C GLY A 268 -2.18 3.54 -9.01
N VAL A 269 -2.44 4.06 -7.81
CA VAL A 269 -2.77 3.27 -6.61
C VAL A 269 -4.08 2.51 -6.78
N ASP A 270 -5.15 3.19 -7.18
CA ASP A 270 -6.51 2.63 -7.14
C ASP A 270 -6.71 1.54 -8.19
N ILE A 271 -6.23 1.77 -9.42
CA ILE A 271 -6.32 0.77 -10.48
C ILE A 271 -5.43 -0.42 -10.14
N THR A 272 -4.21 -0.20 -9.65
CA THR A 272 -3.31 -1.30 -9.23
C THR A 272 -3.96 -2.15 -8.15
N PHE A 273 -4.52 -1.52 -7.12
CA PHE A 273 -5.20 -2.22 -6.03
C PHE A 273 -6.44 -2.99 -6.53
N SER A 274 -7.25 -2.37 -7.39
CA SER A 274 -8.48 -2.98 -7.92
C SER A 274 -8.19 -4.17 -8.83
N VAL A 275 -7.30 -4.01 -9.83
CA VAL A 275 -6.96 -5.08 -10.76
C VAL A 275 -6.31 -6.26 -10.04
N THR A 276 -5.46 -5.99 -9.07
CA THR A 276 -4.77 -7.05 -8.32
C THR A 276 -5.77 -7.84 -7.47
N ASN A 277 -6.71 -7.17 -6.78
CA ASN A 277 -7.75 -7.87 -6.04
C ASN A 277 -8.63 -8.72 -6.97
N VAL A 278 -9.04 -8.19 -8.13
CA VAL A 278 -9.81 -8.96 -9.13
C VAL A 278 -9.01 -10.17 -9.63
N PHE A 279 -7.73 -9.99 -9.96
CA PHE A 279 -6.86 -11.07 -10.39
C PHE A 279 -6.74 -12.17 -9.32
N ILE A 280 -6.58 -11.81 -8.05
CA ILE A 280 -6.51 -12.79 -6.96
C ILE A 280 -7.82 -13.55 -6.79
N THR A 281 -8.96 -12.86 -6.83
CA THR A 281 -10.28 -13.50 -6.68
C THR A 281 -10.62 -14.44 -7.83
N THR A 282 -10.05 -14.23 -9.02
CA THR A 282 -10.29 -15.07 -10.21
C THR A 282 -9.25 -16.19 -10.36
N ALA A 283 -7.98 -15.93 -10.03
CA ALA A 283 -6.88 -16.89 -10.19
C ALA A 283 -6.73 -17.87 -9.02
N MET A 284 -7.31 -17.59 -7.85
CA MET A 284 -7.13 -18.41 -6.63
C MET A 284 -8.41 -19.11 -6.18
N PRO A 285 -8.31 -20.37 -5.67
CA PRO A 285 -9.39 -21.04 -4.94
C PRO A 285 -9.88 -20.23 -3.75
N ARG A 286 -11.17 -20.31 -3.40
CA ARG A 286 -11.77 -19.53 -2.29
C ARG A 286 -11.02 -19.66 -0.96
N ARG A 287 -10.47 -20.84 -0.68
CA ARG A 287 -9.68 -21.12 0.53
C ARG A 287 -8.40 -20.27 0.64
N HIS A 288 -7.81 -19.86 -0.48
CA HIS A 288 -6.54 -19.13 -0.51
C HIS A 288 -6.70 -17.61 -0.78
N GLN A 289 -7.90 -17.16 -1.17
CA GLN A 289 -8.16 -15.75 -1.49
C GLN A 289 -7.91 -14.79 -0.32
N ALA A 290 -8.25 -15.18 0.91
CA ALA A 290 -8.02 -14.36 2.10
C ALA A 290 -6.53 -14.13 2.39
N ALA A 291 -5.73 -15.20 2.32
CA ALA A 291 -4.27 -15.11 2.48
C ALA A 291 -3.62 -14.27 1.37
N ALA A 292 -4.10 -14.44 0.13
CA ALA A 292 -3.62 -13.73 -1.04
C ALA A 292 -3.94 -12.22 -0.99
N SER A 293 -5.17 -11.83 -0.58
CA SER A 293 -5.53 -10.42 -0.36
C SER A 293 -4.79 -9.81 0.83
N GLY A 294 -4.57 -10.59 1.90
CA GLY A 294 -3.72 -10.19 3.03
C GLY A 294 -2.28 -9.90 2.60
N LEU A 295 -1.73 -10.69 1.67
CA LEU A 295 -0.42 -10.44 1.08
C LEU A 295 -0.38 -9.11 0.31
N ILE A 296 -1.38 -8.78 -0.52
CA ILE A 296 -1.42 -7.48 -1.23
C ILE A 296 -1.39 -6.32 -0.23
N ASN A 297 -2.27 -6.34 0.79
CA ASN A 297 -2.35 -5.27 1.77
C ASN A 297 -1.04 -5.16 2.56
N SER A 298 -0.40 -6.29 2.87
CA SER A 298 0.92 -6.30 3.50
C SER A 298 1.96 -5.67 2.59
N LEU A 299 1.97 -5.99 1.29
CA LEU A 299 2.88 -5.42 0.30
C LEU A 299 2.67 -3.91 0.11
N LEU A 300 1.45 -3.41 0.23
CA LEU A 300 1.15 -1.98 0.19
C LEU A 300 1.90 -1.24 1.30
N TYR A 301 1.64 -1.59 2.57
CA TYR A 301 2.26 -0.91 3.70
C TYR A 301 3.75 -1.23 3.87
N LEU A 302 4.16 -2.48 3.64
CA LEU A 302 5.56 -2.89 3.69
C LEU A 302 6.36 -2.20 2.58
N GLY A 303 5.82 -2.12 1.36
CA GLY A 303 6.46 -1.44 0.24
C GLY A 303 6.67 0.04 0.54
N ILE A 304 5.63 0.73 1.04
CA ILE A 304 5.71 2.13 1.48
C ILE A 304 6.85 2.31 2.50
N ALA A 305 6.85 1.53 3.58
CA ALA A 305 7.83 1.69 4.66
C ALA A 305 9.27 1.35 4.22
N PHE A 306 9.44 0.28 3.45
CA PHE A 306 10.77 -0.17 3.02
C PHE A 306 11.41 0.77 2.01
N TRP A 307 10.68 1.18 0.97
CA TRP A 307 11.21 2.09 -0.05
C TRP A 307 11.40 3.50 0.47
N LEU A 308 10.57 3.93 1.43
CA LEU A 308 10.80 5.18 2.14
C LEU A 308 12.12 5.15 2.91
N GLY A 309 12.39 4.09 3.67
CA GLY A 309 13.68 3.93 4.36
C GLY A 309 14.88 3.91 3.41
N ILE A 310 14.76 3.29 2.23
CA ILE A 310 15.81 3.33 1.19
C ILE A 310 16.02 4.76 0.66
N ALA A 311 14.96 5.52 0.44
CA ALA A 311 15.09 6.90 -0.01
C ALA A 311 15.73 7.79 1.05
N GLU A 312 15.34 7.67 2.32
CA GLU A 312 15.98 8.36 3.45
C GLU A 312 17.46 7.98 3.57
N LEU A 313 17.79 6.71 3.34
CA LEU A 313 19.17 6.26 3.26
C LEU A 313 19.92 6.92 2.10
N ALA A 314 19.36 6.95 0.90
CA ALA A 314 19.98 7.60 -0.25
C ALA A 314 20.24 9.10 0.01
N VAL A 315 19.29 9.77 0.67
CA VAL A 315 19.42 11.16 1.13
C VAL A 315 20.57 11.30 2.14
N SER A 316 20.56 10.52 3.21
CA SER A 316 21.59 10.60 4.27
C SER A 316 22.99 10.29 3.75
N ALA A 317 23.13 9.34 2.83
CA ALA A 317 24.38 9.02 2.16
C ALA A 317 24.88 10.19 1.29
N ALA A 318 23.98 10.86 0.57
CA ALA A 318 24.33 12.04 -0.22
C ALA A 318 24.76 13.22 0.65
N VAL A 319 24.11 13.43 1.81
CA VAL A 319 24.48 14.47 2.79
C VAL A 319 25.87 14.21 3.36
N ARG A 320 26.18 12.96 3.72
CA ARG A 320 27.50 12.58 4.21
C ARG A 320 28.59 12.73 3.15
N ALA A 321 28.32 12.36 1.91
CA ALA A 321 29.26 12.52 0.80
C ALA A 321 29.63 13.99 0.54
N ARG A 322 28.75 14.94 0.91
CA ARG A 322 29.00 16.38 0.81
C ARG A 322 29.55 17.03 2.08
N GLY A 323 30.02 16.24 3.04
CA GLY A 323 30.73 16.75 4.22
C GLY A 323 29.89 16.86 5.50
N GLY A 324 28.64 16.36 5.51
CA GLY A 324 27.88 16.10 6.75
C GLY A 324 27.45 17.31 7.60
N GLY A 325 27.71 18.55 7.15
CA GLY A 325 27.26 19.75 7.86
C GLY A 325 25.77 20.03 7.66
N GLU A 326 25.11 20.65 8.66
CA GLU A 326 23.79 21.25 8.49
C GLU A 326 23.84 22.24 7.31
N GLY A 327 23.11 21.94 6.23
CA GLY A 327 23.13 22.71 4.98
C GLY A 327 24.03 22.16 3.85
N ALA A 328 24.69 21.01 4.02
CA ALA A 328 25.52 20.39 2.96
C ALA A 328 24.75 20.06 1.66
N LEU A 329 23.43 19.88 1.76
CA LEU A 329 22.49 19.79 0.64
C LEU A 329 21.29 20.68 0.93
N ALA A 330 20.88 21.47 -0.06
CA ALA A 330 19.57 22.11 -0.01
C ALA A 330 18.48 21.03 0.17
N PRO A 331 17.45 21.25 1.00
CA PRO A 331 16.36 20.29 1.22
C PRO A 331 15.76 19.77 -0.10
N ARG A 332 15.70 20.63 -1.11
CA ARG A 332 15.31 20.31 -2.49
C ARG A 332 16.14 19.21 -3.16
N ALA A 333 17.46 19.23 -3.00
CA ALA A 333 18.33 18.25 -3.64
C ALA A 333 18.18 16.87 -2.98
N GLN A 334 17.88 16.84 -1.69
CA GLN A 334 17.51 15.61 -0.97
C GLN A 334 16.21 15.02 -1.55
N TYR A 335 15.23 15.88 -1.83
CA TYR A 335 13.96 15.48 -2.45
C TYR A 335 14.09 14.98 -3.88
N GLN A 336 14.91 15.65 -4.69
CA GLN A 336 15.16 15.18 -6.06
C GLN A 336 15.75 13.76 -6.05
N ILE A 337 16.64 13.45 -5.10
CA ILE A 337 17.15 12.07 -4.94
C ILE A 337 16.01 11.10 -4.65
N GLY A 338 15.13 11.42 -3.68
CA GLY A 338 13.94 10.61 -3.38
C GLY A 338 13.03 10.42 -4.61
N PHE A 339 12.69 11.48 -5.33
CA PHE A 339 11.83 11.37 -6.51
C PHE A 339 12.48 10.63 -7.67
N TRP A 340 13.79 10.78 -7.89
CA TRP A 340 14.52 9.98 -8.90
C TRP A 340 14.54 8.50 -8.53
N THR A 341 14.64 8.15 -7.24
CA THR A 341 14.45 6.75 -6.81
C THR A 341 13.02 6.26 -7.09
N GLY A 342 12.00 7.10 -6.88
CA GLY A 342 10.61 6.81 -7.24
C GLY A 342 10.39 6.62 -8.75
N VAL A 343 11.05 7.43 -9.59
CA VAL A 343 11.03 7.27 -11.06
C VAL A 343 11.70 5.96 -11.47
N ALA A 344 12.87 5.64 -10.92
CA ALA A 344 13.55 4.37 -11.21
C ALA A 344 12.68 3.18 -10.79
N LEU A 345 12.04 3.26 -9.62
CA LEU A 345 11.16 2.22 -9.10
C LEU A 345 9.89 2.04 -9.95
N SER A 346 9.29 3.15 -10.38
CA SER A 346 8.15 3.16 -11.31
C SER A 346 8.52 2.56 -12.66
N ALA A 347 9.72 2.84 -13.19
CA ALA A 347 10.21 2.27 -14.44
C ALA A 347 10.46 0.76 -14.32
N VAL A 348 11.02 0.30 -13.20
CA VAL A 348 11.18 -1.14 -12.90
C VAL A 348 9.81 -1.82 -12.78
N SER A 349 8.86 -1.20 -12.07
CA SER A 349 7.48 -1.70 -11.95
C SER A 349 6.80 -1.81 -13.32
N LEU A 350 6.96 -0.80 -14.19
CA LEU A 350 6.44 -0.81 -15.55
C LEU A 350 7.06 -1.95 -16.37
N CYS A 351 8.37 -2.14 -16.30
CA CYS A 351 9.05 -3.22 -17.01
C CYS A 351 8.56 -4.61 -16.56
N LEU A 352 8.45 -4.82 -15.24
CA LEU A 352 7.91 -6.05 -14.67
C LEU A 352 6.46 -6.27 -15.11
N THR A 353 5.63 -5.24 -15.07
CA THR A 353 4.21 -5.30 -15.42
C THR A 353 3.98 -5.58 -16.90
N VAL A 354 4.75 -4.98 -17.81
CA VAL A 354 4.64 -5.21 -19.26
C VAL A 354 4.94 -6.66 -19.64
N THR A 355 5.84 -7.32 -18.90
CA THR A 355 6.19 -8.74 -19.09
C THR A 355 5.22 -9.72 -18.44
N VAL A 356 4.29 -9.25 -17.60
CA VAL A 356 3.23 -10.07 -17.03
C VAL A 356 2.05 -10.13 -18.01
N LYS A 357 1.78 -11.34 -18.51
CA LYS A 357 0.53 -11.61 -19.25
C LYS A 357 -0.56 -11.91 -18.22
N MET A 358 -1.21 -10.87 -17.71
CA MET A 358 -2.50 -11.04 -17.04
C MET A 358 -3.54 -11.27 -18.14
N GLY A 359 -4.22 -12.41 -18.11
CA GLY A 359 -5.33 -12.67 -19.04
C GLY A 359 -6.43 -11.61 -18.91
N GLN A 360 -7.31 -11.52 -19.89
CA GLN A 360 -8.51 -10.70 -19.77
C GLN A 360 -9.35 -11.23 -18.59
N ALA A 361 -9.85 -10.32 -17.75
CA ALA A 361 -10.96 -10.61 -16.86
C ALA A 361 -12.23 -10.71 -17.72
N GLU A 362 -12.30 -11.71 -18.61
CA GLU A 362 -13.61 -12.26 -18.93
C GLU A 362 -14.21 -12.81 -17.63
N ALA A 363 -15.54 -12.97 -17.60
CA ALA A 363 -16.25 -13.74 -16.59
C ALA A 363 -15.83 -15.23 -16.66
N ALA A 364 -14.53 -15.46 -16.51
CA ALA A 364 -13.90 -16.74 -16.56
C ALA A 364 -14.12 -17.34 -15.18
N MET A 365 -14.81 -18.47 -15.21
CA MET A 365 -15.07 -19.38 -14.12
C MET A 365 -13.97 -19.33 -13.06
N THR A 366 -14.39 -19.14 -11.82
CA THR A 366 -13.54 -19.14 -10.62
C THR A 366 -12.61 -20.36 -10.68
N ALA A 367 -11.40 -20.29 -10.11
CA ALA A 367 -10.49 -21.44 -10.08
C ALA A 367 -11.17 -22.73 -9.56
N ASP A 368 -12.14 -22.59 -8.65
CA ASP A 368 -12.99 -23.67 -8.15
C ASP A 368 -13.98 -24.21 -9.22
N GLU A 369 -14.67 -23.35 -9.98
CA GLU A 369 -15.56 -23.73 -11.08
C GLU A 369 -14.79 -24.41 -12.23
N LYS A 370 -13.56 -23.97 -12.51
CA LYS A 370 -12.66 -24.66 -13.47
C LYS A 370 -12.22 -26.03 -12.97
N ALA A 371 -12.00 -26.18 -11.68
CA ALA A 371 -11.64 -27.47 -11.07
C ALA A 371 -12.83 -28.43 -11.03
N GLU A 372 -14.05 -27.92 -10.82
CA GLU A 372 -15.29 -28.69 -10.88
C GLU A 372 -15.60 -29.18 -12.30
N LEU A 373 -15.50 -28.31 -13.32
CA LEU A 373 -15.66 -28.72 -14.72
C LEU A 373 -14.57 -29.69 -15.21
N GLY A 374 -13.35 -29.55 -14.68
CA GLY A 374 -12.27 -30.51 -14.96
C GLY A 374 -12.56 -31.90 -14.38
N ARG A 375 -13.32 -31.97 -13.27
CA ARG A 375 -13.78 -33.23 -12.67
C ARG A 375 -14.97 -33.82 -13.42
N GLU A 376 -15.92 -32.98 -13.84
CA GLU A 376 -17.09 -33.43 -14.63
C GLU A 376 -16.69 -33.95 -16.02
N ASN A 377 -15.65 -33.39 -16.66
CA ASN A 377 -15.16 -33.90 -17.95
C ASN A 377 -14.30 -35.19 -17.84
N GLN A 378 -13.99 -35.65 -16.63
CA GLN A 378 -13.22 -36.89 -16.40
C GLN A 378 -14.07 -38.08 -15.95
N THR A 379 -15.34 -37.84 -15.61
CA THR A 379 -16.38 -38.85 -15.37
C THR A 379 -17.23 -39.05 -16.61
#